data_AF-A0A9D8L9Y6-F1
#
_entry.id   AF-A0A9D8L9Y6-F1
#
_cell.length_a   1.000
_cell.length_b   1.000
_cell.length_c   1.000
_cell.angle_alpha   90.00
_cell.angle_beta   90.00
_cell.angle_gamma   90.00
#
_symmetry.space_group_name_H-M   'P 1'
#
loop_
_entity.id
_entity.type
_entity.pdbx_description
1 polymer ?
#
loop_
_entity_poly.entity_id
_entity_poly.type
_entity_poly.pdbx_seq_one_letter_code
_entity_poly.pdbx_strand_id
1 'polypeptide(L)'
;MTRRRRPLSEEERALWQRVAESAEPLHRGKRVAAPPAEAAEEKPKPRQKVQAPALAPYVAPPQAAPAPAAIDRRTRARLTRGSLDVDARIDLHGLRQDAAHHRLRSFLLRGQEEG
;
A
#
# COMPACT_ATOMS: atom_id res chain seq x y z
N MET A 1 -15.02 -20.51 6.71
CA MET A 1 -14.66 -20.49 8.16
C MET A 1 -14.52 -19.03 8.60
N THR A 2 -15.62 -18.42 9.04
CA THR A 2 -15.64 -17.03 9.51
C THR A 2 -15.13 -16.98 10.95
N ARG A 3 -13.94 -16.38 11.18
CA ARG A 3 -13.42 -16.19 12.54
C ARG A 3 -14.28 -15.16 13.29
N ARG A 4 -15.11 -15.60 14.23
CA ARG A 4 -15.73 -14.72 15.23
C ARG A 4 -14.62 -14.03 16.01
N ARG A 5 -14.60 -12.69 16.01
CA ARG A 5 -13.65 -11.90 16.80
C ARG A 5 -14.04 -12.03 18.28
N ARG A 6 -13.19 -12.67 19.08
CA ARG A 6 -13.31 -12.72 20.53
C ARG A 6 -13.11 -11.29 21.09
N PRO A 7 -13.96 -10.79 22.00
CA PRO A 7 -13.72 -9.52 22.67
C PRO A 7 -12.49 -9.62 23.59
N LEU A 8 -11.69 -8.55 23.66
CA LEU A 8 -10.51 -8.50 24.54
C LEU A 8 -10.93 -8.57 26.00
N SER A 9 -10.31 -9.47 26.76
CA SER A 9 -10.43 -9.55 28.23
C SER A 9 -9.89 -8.28 28.89
N GLU A 10 -10.18 -8.09 30.17
CA GLU A 10 -9.70 -6.94 30.94
C GLU A 10 -8.16 -6.93 31.04
N GLU A 11 -7.56 -8.10 31.24
CA GLU A 11 -6.11 -8.29 31.24
C GLU A 11 -5.48 -7.93 29.88
N GLU A 12 -6.09 -8.37 28.78
CA GLU A 12 -5.63 -8.07 27.43
C GLU A 12 -5.72 -6.57 27.11
N ARG A 13 -6.73 -5.87 27.64
CA ARG A 13 -6.87 -4.42 27.51
C ARG A 13 -5.78 -3.67 28.28
N ALA A 14 -5.49 -4.09 29.51
CA ALA A 14 -4.42 -3.50 30.30
C ALA A 14 -3.04 -3.67 29.62
N LEU A 15 -2.79 -4.84 29.02
CA LEU A 15 -1.59 -5.09 28.22
C LEU A 15 -1.54 -4.15 27.00
N TRP A 16 -2.66 -4.01 26.29
CA TRP A 16 -2.78 -3.11 25.14
C TRP A 16 -2.55 -1.65 25.49
N GLN A 17 -3.01 -1.19 26.65
CA GLN A 17 -2.78 0.19 27.11
C GLN A 17 -1.29 0.47 27.32
N ARG A 18 -0.55 -0.42 27.99
CA ARG A 18 0.91 -0.28 28.19
C ARG A 18 1.67 -0.19 26.86
N VAL A 19 1.28 -1.01 25.88
CA VAL A 19 1.89 -0.97 24.53
C VAL A 19 1.53 0.33 23.82
N ALA A 20 0.28 0.77 23.88
CA ALA A 20 -0.18 2.00 23.23
C ALA A 20 0.48 3.25 23.80
N GLU A 21 0.78 3.30 25.11
CA GLU A 21 1.52 4.39 25.75
C GLU A 21 2.95 4.54 25.22
N SER A 22 3.59 3.42 24.86
CA SER A 22 4.98 3.41 24.34
C SER A 22 5.08 3.79 22.85
N ALA A 23 3.96 3.86 22.14
CA ALA A 23 3.95 4.08 20.69
C ALA A 23 3.85 5.58 20.35
N GLU A 24 4.76 6.07 19.51
CA GLU A 24 4.71 7.44 18.99
C GLU A 24 3.67 7.57 17.86
N PRO A 25 2.62 8.40 18.01
CA PRO A 25 1.57 8.51 16.99
C PRO A 25 2.08 9.25 15.75
N LEU A 26 2.04 8.59 14.59
CA LEU A 26 2.40 9.18 13.29
C LEU A 26 1.52 10.37 12.88
N HIS A 27 0.29 10.45 13.41
CA HIS A 27 -0.69 11.49 13.07
C HIS A 27 -1.26 12.08 14.37
N ARG A 28 -0.74 13.24 14.81
CA ARG A 28 -1.12 13.89 16.08
C ARG A 28 -2.51 14.55 16.08
N GLY A 29 -3.35 14.31 15.07
CA GLY A 29 -4.46 15.21 14.75
C GLY A 29 -5.80 14.53 14.45
N LYS A 30 -6.38 13.79 15.41
CA LYS A 30 -7.84 13.75 15.64
C LYS A 30 -8.17 12.84 16.82
N ARG A 31 -8.14 13.41 18.03
CA ARG A 31 -9.09 12.96 19.04
C ARG A 31 -10.45 13.48 18.61
N VAL A 32 -11.32 12.59 18.15
CA VAL A 32 -12.75 12.92 17.99
C VAL A 32 -13.26 13.12 19.42
N ALA A 33 -13.49 14.38 19.79
CA ALA A 33 -14.19 14.71 21.03
C ALA A 33 -15.54 14.00 21.02
N ALA A 34 -15.92 13.39 22.14
CA ALA A 34 -17.25 12.83 22.35
C ALA A 34 -18.32 13.90 22.06
N PRO A 35 -19.47 13.53 21.48
CA PRO A 35 -20.50 14.52 21.14
C PRO A 35 -21.13 15.10 22.41
N PRO A 36 -21.21 16.44 22.58
CA PRO A 36 -22.12 17.03 23.53
C PRO A 36 -23.56 16.91 23.00
N ALA A 37 -24.47 16.59 23.90
CA ALA A 37 -25.91 16.55 23.67
C ALA A 37 -26.50 17.96 23.44
N GLU A 38 -27.58 17.96 22.64
CA GLU A 38 -28.69 18.92 22.56
C GLU A 38 -28.51 20.35 22.03
N ALA A 39 -29.27 20.57 20.94
CA ALA A 39 -30.13 21.72 20.64
C ALA A 39 -29.51 23.10 20.39
N ALA A 40 -29.39 23.44 19.11
CA ALA A 40 -29.87 24.72 18.57
C ALA A 40 -30.08 24.58 17.05
N GLU A 41 -31.33 24.53 16.60
CA GLU A 41 -31.67 24.74 15.20
C GLU A 41 -31.47 26.22 14.87
N GLU A 42 -30.28 26.56 14.36
CA GLU A 42 -29.99 27.89 13.86
C GLU A 42 -30.52 28.01 12.42
N LYS A 43 -31.48 28.93 12.21
CA LYS A 43 -32.02 29.29 10.89
C LYS A 43 -30.88 29.62 9.91
N PRO A 44 -30.93 29.17 8.64
CA PRO A 44 -29.82 29.39 7.72
C PRO A 44 -29.72 30.86 7.35
N LYS A 45 -28.66 31.53 7.83
CA LYS A 45 -28.21 32.81 7.25
C LYS A 45 -27.85 32.59 5.78
N PRO A 46 -28.13 33.56 4.89
CA PRO A 46 -27.75 33.45 3.49
C PRO A 46 -26.23 33.28 3.39
N ARG A 47 -25.80 32.14 2.85
CA ARG A 47 -24.39 31.84 2.65
C ARG A 47 -23.79 32.86 1.69
N GLN A 48 -22.86 33.67 2.19
CA GLN A 48 -21.99 34.46 1.33
C GLN A 48 -21.29 33.51 0.36
N LYS A 49 -21.38 33.80 -0.94
CA LYS A 49 -20.66 33.05 -1.98
C LYS A 49 -19.17 33.37 -1.83
N VAL A 50 -18.47 32.57 -1.05
CA VAL A 50 -17.00 32.52 -1.05
C VAL A 50 -16.60 32.06 -2.45
N GLN A 51 -15.84 32.89 -3.18
CA GLN A 51 -15.20 32.45 -4.42
C GLN A 51 -14.27 31.29 -4.08
N ALA A 52 -14.50 30.14 -4.72
CA ALA A 52 -13.63 29.00 -4.58
C ALA A 52 -12.24 29.38 -5.12
N PRO A 53 -11.14 29.10 -4.37
CA PRO A 53 -9.80 29.26 -4.91
C PRO A 53 -9.68 28.40 -6.18
N ALA A 54 -8.94 28.90 -7.17
CA ALA A 54 -8.67 28.16 -8.39
C ALA A 54 -8.09 26.79 -8.02
N LEU A 55 -8.80 25.73 -8.41
CA LEU A 55 -8.36 24.37 -8.19
C LEU A 55 -7.04 24.17 -8.95
N ALA A 56 -6.01 23.70 -8.24
CA ALA A 56 -4.77 23.29 -8.88
C ALA A 56 -5.08 22.24 -9.97
N PRO A 57 -4.39 22.27 -11.12
CA PRO A 57 -4.62 21.30 -12.18
C PRO A 57 -4.45 19.88 -11.62
N TYR A 58 -5.47 19.05 -11.85
CA TYR A 58 -5.46 17.66 -11.45
C TYR A 58 -4.35 16.92 -12.21
N VAL A 59 -3.37 16.40 -11.47
CA VAL A 59 -2.38 15.48 -12.01
C VAL A 59 -2.89 14.07 -11.76
N ALA A 60 -3.25 13.38 -12.84
CA ALA A 60 -3.63 11.98 -12.73
C ALA A 60 -2.45 11.15 -12.21
N PRO A 61 -2.68 10.21 -11.28
CA PRO A 61 -1.62 9.30 -10.85
C PRO A 61 -1.13 8.48 -12.05
N PRO A 62 0.17 8.10 -12.08
CA PRO A 62 0.70 7.29 -13.16
C PRO A 62 -0.08 5.98 -13.25
N GLN A 63 -0.48 5.60 -14.47
CA GLN A 63 -1.12 4.31 -14.70
C GLN A 63 -0.14 3.19 -14.33
N ALA A 64 -0.63 2.23 -13.53
CA ALA A 64 0.12 1.03 -13.24
C ALA A 64 0.35 0.24 -14.52
N ALA A 65 1.58 -0.24 -14.72
CA ALA A 65 1.89 -1.14 -15.82
C ALA A 65 1.02 -2.42 -15.73
N PRO A 66 0.58 -2.99 -16.86
CA PRO A 66 -0.16 -4.24 -16.85
C PRO A 66 0.70 -5.33 -16.20
N ALA A 67 0.05 -6.19 -15.41
CA ALA A 67 0.73 -7.32 -14.80
C ALA A 67 1.26 -8.26 -15.89
N PRO A 68 2.46 -8.87 -15.70
CA PRO A 68 2.96 -9.87 -16.63
C PRO A 68 2.00 -11.06 -16.70
N ALA A 69 1.96 -11.71 -17.87
CA ALA A 69 1.17 -12.91 -18.07
C ALA A 69 1.54 -13.99 -17.03
N ALA A 70 0.54 -14.65 -16.47
CA ALA A 70 0.76 -15.69 -15.47
C ALA A 70 1.39 -16.94 -16.13
N ILE A 71 2.45 -17.46 -15.52
CA ILE A 71 3.04 -18.75 -15.89
C ILE A 71 2.08 -19.86 -15.45
N ASP A 72 1.84 -20.84 -16.32
CA ASP A 72 0.96 -21.97 -15.98
C ASP A 72 1.53 -22.82 -14.83
N ARG A 73 0.63 -23.50 -14.11
CA ARG A 73 0.99 -24.27 -12.91
C ARG A 73 2.00 -25.39 -13.19
N ARG A 74 1.96 -26.03 -14.36
CA ARG A 74 2.84 -27.14 -14.73
C ARG A 74 4.25 -26.63 -15.04
N THR A 75 4.36 -25.53 -15.79
CA THR A 75 5.65 -24.89 -16.08
C THR A 75 6.33 -24.41 -14.80
N ARG A 76 5.58 -23.74 -13.91
CA ARG A 76 6.10 -23.35 -12.59
C ARG A 76 6.63 -24.56 -11.80
N ALA A 77 5.88 -25.66 -11.75
CA ALA A 77 6.30 -26.86 -11.02
C ALA A 77 7.57 -27.50 -11.61
N ARG A 78 7.75 -27.46 -12.94
CA ARG A 78 8.96 -27.95 -13.60
C ARG A 78 10.18 -27.09 -13.31
N LEU A 79 10.03 -25.75 -13.38
CA LEU A 79 11.08 -24.79 -13.02
C LEU A 79 11.54 -24.99 -11.57
N THR A 80 10.60 -25.09 -10.63
CA THR A 80 10.93 -25.28 -9.21
C THR A 80 11.62 -26.61 -8.93
N ARG A 81 11.27 -27.69 -9.65
CA ARG A 81 11.95 -28.99 -9.54
C ARG A 81 13.29 -29.07 -10.29
N GLY A 82 13.66 -28.06 -11.08
CA GLY A 82 14.83 -28.11 -11.95
C GLY A 82 14.69 -29.04 -13.16
N SER A 83 13.46 -29.39 -13.54
CA SER A 83 13.16 -30.21 -14.73
C SER A 83 12.92 -29.35 -15.99
N LEU A 84 12.97 -28.02 -15.84
CA LEU A 84 13.05 -27.06 -16.93
C LEU A 84 14.29 -26.21 -16.68
N ASP A 85 15.16 -26.12 -17.68
CA ASP A 85 16.41 -25.37 -17.59
C ASP A 85 16.16 -23.86 -17.55
N VAL A 86 17.10 -23.13 -16.96
CA VAL A 86 17.06 -21.67 -16.87
C VAL A 86 18.01 -21.12 -17.92
N ASP A 87 17.46 -20.41 -18.90
CA ASP A 87 18.22 -19.90 -20.05
C ASP A 87 19.19 -18.78 -19.67
N ALA A 88 18.83 -17.95 -18.68
CA ALA A 88 19.63 -16.82 -18.26
C ALA A 88 19.49 -16.51 -16.75
N ARG A 89 20.57 -16.00 -16.16
CA ARG A 89 20.62 -15.57 -14.75
C ARG A 89 21.26 -14.18 -14.64
N ILE A 90 20.80 -13.40 -13.66
CA ILE A 90 21.34 -12.07 -13.35
C ILE A 90 21.61 -11.97 -11.84
N ASP A 91 22.78 -11.43 -11.49
CA ASP A 91 23.11 -11.06 -10.11
C ASP A 91 22.97 -9.54 -9.94
N LEU A 92 22.28 -9.16 -8.87
CA LEU A 92 22.04 -7.76 -8.48
C LEU A 92 22.61 -7.46 -7.09
N HIS A 93 23.25 -8.42 -6.41
CA HIS A 93 23.81 -8.21 -5.08
C HIS A 93 24.99 -7.24 -5.13
N GLY A 94 25.15 -6.45 -4.07
CA GLY A 94 26.21 -5.44 -3.97
C GLY A 94 25.99 -4.18 -4.82
N LEU A 95 24.95 -4.14 -5.66
CA LEU A 95 24.58 -2.94 -6.39
C LEU A 95 23.68 -2.03 -5.56
N ARG A 96 23.88 -0.71 -5.70
CA ARG A 96 22.89 0.28 -5.27
C ARG A 96 21.62 0.16 -6.11
N GLN A 97 20.49 0.62 -5.57
CA GLN A 97 19.17 0.47 -6.20
C GLN A 97 19.11 0.97 -7.64
N ASP A 98 19.67 2.15 -7.91
CA ASP A 98 19.75 2.77 -9.24
C ASP A 98 20.54 1.88 -10.21
N ALA A 99 21.71 1.41 -9.81
CA ALA A 99 22.54 0.52 -10.62
C ALA A 99 21.86 -0.84 -10.87
N ALA A 100 21.24 -1.44 -9.84
CA ALA A 100 20.49 -2.68 -9.96
C ALA A 100 19.29 -2.53 -10.91
N HIS A 101 18.59 -1.40 -10.84
CA HIS A 101 17.45 -1.10 -11.70
C HIS A 101 17.85 -1.03 -13.18
N HIS A 102 18.91 -0.27 -13.50
CA HIS A 102 19.41 -0.19 -14.87
C HIS A 102 19.86 -1.57 -15.38
N ARG A 103 20.59 -2.33 -14.56
CA ARG A 103 21.08 -3.66 -14.94
C ARG A 103 19.95 -4.66 -15.20
N LEU A 104 18.94 -4.69 -14.32
CA LEU A 104 17.75 -5.52 -14.49
C LEU A 104 16.99 -5.15 -15.76
N ARG A 105 16.79 -3.85 -16.01
CA ARG A 105 16.04 -3.38 -17.19
C ARG A 105 16.73 -3.79 -18.50
N SER A 106 18.04 -3.62 -18.60
CA SER A 106 18.79 -4.04 -19.80
C SER A 106 18.82 -5.56 -19.99
N PHE A 107 18.80 -6.33 -18.90
CA PHE A 107 18.71 -7.79 -18.97
C PHE A 107 17.35 -8.25 -19.51
N LEU A 108 16.25 -7.67 -19.02
CA LEU A 108 14.90 -7.99 -19.50
C LEU A 108 14.70 -7.63 -20.97
N LEU A 109 15.19 -6.45 -21.39
CA LEU A 109 15.07 -6.01 -22.79
C LEU A 109 15.83 -6.95 -23.73
N ARG A 110 17.07 -7.34 -23.41
CA ARG A 110 17.80 -8.34 -24.21
C ARG A 110 17.11 -9.69 -24.23
N GLY A 111 16.61 -10.16 -23.09
CA GLY A 111 15.88 -11.43 -23.04
C GLY A 111 14.59 -11.43 -23.88
N GLN A 112 13.97 -10.26 -24.11
CA GLN A 112 12.84 -10.12 -25.03
C GLN A 112 13.26 -10.09 -26.51
N GLU A 113 14.47 -9.61 -26.82
CA GLU A 113 15.00 -9.60 -28.18
C GLU A 113 15.55 -10.97 -28.61
N GLU A 114 16.06 -11.74 -27.66
CA GLU A 114 16.65 -13.08 -27.88
C GLU A 114 15.62 -14.22 -27.85
N GLY A 115 14.39 -13.96 -27.38
CA GLY A 115 13.29 -14.93 -27.24
C GLY A 115 12.22 -14.82 -28.33
#